data_AF-A0A328TNS3-F1
#
_entry.id   AF-A0A328TNS3-F1
#
_cell.length_a   1.000
_cell.length_b   1.000
_cell.length_c   1.000
_cell.angle_alpha   90.00
_cell.angle_beta   90.00
_cell.angle_gamma   90.00
#
_symmetry.space_group_name_H-M   'P 1'
#
loop_
_entity.id
_entity.type
_entity.pdbx_description
1 polymer ?
#
loop_
_entity_poly.entity_id
_entity_poly.type
_entity_poly.pdbx_seq_one_letter_code
_entity_poly.pdbx_strand_id
1 'polypeptide(L)'
;MQPVNDAANSWIVGIDQILVDIEAKVDDEFVARYGLSFGCSLVIEDDVAEALYAELHRENLITHQFGGGTVGNTLHNYSVLADDRSVLLGVMCKNGFVE
;
A
#
# COMPACT_ATOMS: atom_id res chain seq x y z
N MET A 1 9.70 -29.10 -37.30
CA MET A 1 8.75 -28.37 -36.45
C MET A 1 9.18 -28.60 -35.01
N GLN A 2 9.56 -27.53 -34.32
CA GLN A 2 9.87 -27.58 -32.89
C GLN A 2 8.56 -27.84 -32.12
N PRO A 3 8.55 -28.62 -31.04
CA PRO A 3 7.33 -28.79 -30.26
C PRO A 3 6.94 -27.43 -29.70
N VAL A 4 5.67 -27.05 -29.87
CA VAL A 4 5.08 -25.94 -29.13
C VAL A 4 5.09 -26.38 -27.66
N ASN A 5 5.91 -25.73 -26.85
CA ASN A 5 5.99 -26.00 -25.42
C ASN A 5 4.65 -25.59 -24.80
N ASP A 6 3.78 -26.56 -24.53
CA ASP A 6 2.51 -26.33 -23.83
C ASP A 6 2.82 -25.79 -22.43
N ALA A 7 2.51 -24.50 -22.24
CA ALA A 7 2.51 -23.73 -21.00
C ALA A 7 3.83 -23.69 -20.18
N ALA A 8 4.80 -22.90 -20.66
CA ALA A 8 5.73 -22.27 -19.71
C ALA A 8 4.96 -21.25 -18.86
N ASN A 9 4.40 -21.68 -17.73
CA ASN A 9 3.75 -20.80 -16.75
C ASN A 9 4.75 -19.72 -16.32
N SER A 10 4.63 -18.55 -16.91
CA SER A 10 5.48 -17.40 -16.64
C SER A 10 4.75 -16.52 -15.64
N TRP A 11 5.39 -16.19 -14.53
CA TRP A 11 4.81 -15.38 -13.46
C TRP A 11 5.90 -14.47 -12.93
N ILE A 12 5.48 -13.32 -12.43
CA ILE A 12 6.38 -12.33 -11.84
C ILE A 12 6.35 -12.42 -10.32
N VAL A 13 7.47 -12.07 -9.71
CA VAL A 13 7.63 -11.99 -8.26
C VAL A 13 8.07 -10.59 -7.90
N GLY A 14 7.42 -10.01 -6.90
CA GLY A 14 7.83 -8.75 -6.30
C GLY A 14 8.04 -8.91 -4.80
N ILE A 15 8.91 -8.07 -4.24
CA ILE A 15 9.11 -7.94 -2.79
C ILE A 15 8.61 -6.55 -2.43
N ASP A 16 7.75 -6.43 -1.41
CA ASP A 16 7.28 -5.14 -0.92
C ASP A 16 7.21 -5.08 0.61
N GLN A 17 7.18 -3.86 1.12
CA GLN A 17 6.66 -3.59 2.45
C GLN A 17 5.14 -3.64 2.36
N ILE A 18 4.51 -4.53 3.13
CA ILE A 18 3.05 -4.62 3.16
C ILE A 18 2.52 -3.38 3.89
N LEU A 19 1.83 -2.52 3.15
CA LEU A 19 1.29 -1.26 3.62
C LEU A 19 -0.22 -1.22 3.39
N VAL A 20 -0.90 -0.40 4.18
CA VAL A 20 -2.27 0.02 3.92
C VAL A 20 -2.28 1.52 3.74
N ASP A 21 -2.85 1.95 2.63
CA ASP A 21 -3.00 3.36 2.31
C ASP A 21 -4.24 3.89 3.03
N ILE A 22 -4.05 4.92 3.85
CA ILE A 22 -5.12 5.67 4.52
C ILE A 22 -5.18 7.04 3.86
N GLU A 23 -6.27 7.31 3.16
CA GLU A 23 -6.44 8.57 2.44
C GLU A 23 -7.35 9.53 3.20
N ALA A 24 -6.88 10.75 3.44
CA ALA A 24 -7.63 11.83 4.07
C ALA A 24 -7.39 13.16 3.36
N LYS A 25 -8.38 14.06 3.41
CA LYS A 25 -8.22 15.46 3.02
C LYS A 25 -7.93 16.29 4.27
N VAL A 26 -6.82 17.01 4.24
CA VAL A 26 -6.34 17.82 5.37
C VAL A 26 -5.94 19.21 4.87
N ASP A 27 -5.82 20.17 5.79
CA ASP A 27 -5.35 21.51 5.48
C ASP A 27 -3.82 21.64 5.64
N ASP A 28 -3.27 22.79 5.24
CA ASP A 28 -1.84 23.08 5.33
C ASP A 28 -1.35 23.12 6.80
N GLU A 29 -2.24 23.46 7.74
CA GLU A 29 -1.91 23.47 9.17
C GLU A 29 -1.67 22.06 9.71
N PHE A 30 -2.48 21.09 9.30
CA PHE A 30 -2.30 19.68 9.63
C PHE A 30 -0.94 19.17 9.14
N VAL A 31 -0.60 19.47 7.88
CA VAL A 31 0.68 19.07 7.27
C VAL A 31 1.86 19.65 8.06
N ALA A 32 1.80 20.93 8.43
CA ALA A 32 2.82 21.59 9.23
C ALA A 32 2.92 21.03 10.66
N ARG A 33 1.77 20.71 11.30
CA ARG A 33 1.67 20.19 12.67
C ARG A 33 2.46 18.89 12.86
N TYR A 34 2.41 18.02 11.85
CA TYR A 34 3.07 16.71 11.86
C TYR A 34 4.43 16.72 11.14
N GLY A 35 4.96 17.88 10.78
CA GLY A 35 6.28 18.01 10.15
C GLY A 35 6.37 17.38 8.75
N LEU A 36 5.24 17.28 8.05
CA LEU A 36 5.16 16.68 6.72
C LEU A 36 5.52 17.70 5.63
N SER A 37 5.95 17.20 4.47
CA SER A 37 6.23 18.01 3.28
C SER A 37 5.39 17.53 2.11
N PHE A 38 4.73 18.47 1.42
CA PHE A 38 3.88 18.15 0.28
C PHE A 38 4.65 17.41 -0.82
N GLY A 39 4.04 16.36 -1.35
CA GLY A 39 4.61 15.55 -2.44
C GLY A 39 5.75 14.62 -2.02
N CYS A 40 6.05 14.51 -0.72
CA CYS A 40 7.08 13.61 -0.21
C CYS A 40 6.46 12.36 0.42
N SER A 41 7.08 11.21 0.19
CA SER A 41 6.89 10.01 1.03
C SER A 41 7.91 10.08 2.16
N LEU A 42 7.42 10.24 3.39
CA LEU A 42 8.25 10.42 4.59
C LEU A 42 7.93 9.31 5.58
N VAL A 43 8.98 8.72 6.16
CA VAL A 43 8.85 7.87 7.34
C VAL A 43 8.82 8.79 8.55
N ILE A 44 7.83 8.60 9.41
CA ILE A 44 7.65 9.32 10.66
C ILE A 44 7.80 8.35 11.84
N GLU A 45 8.13 8.88 13.01
CA GLU A 45 8.24 8.10 14.25
C GLU A 45 6.86 7.57 14.70
N ASP A 46 6.87 6.46 15.44
CA ASP A 46 5.65 5.74 15.84
C ASP A 46 4.67 6.62 16.66
N ASP A 47 5.19 7.48 17.54
CA ASP A 47 4.37 8.37 18.37
C ASP A 47 3.69 9.47 17.54
N VAL A 48 4.38 9.99 16.54
CA VAL A 48 3.84 10.94 15.56
C VAL A 48 2.77 10.27 14.70
N ALA A 49 3.02 9.04 14.25
CA ALA A 49 2.06 8.28 13.44
C ALA A 49 0.75 8.00 14.21
N GLU A 50 0.84 7.59 15.48
CA GLU A 50 -0.32 7.33 16.32
C GLU A 50 -1.14 8.61 16.58
N ALA A 51 -0.47 9.73 16.90
CA ALA A 51 -1.14 11.01 17.10
C ALA A 51 -1.87 11.49 15.84
N LEU A 52 -1.23 11.36 14.68
CA LEU A 52 -1.79 11.70 13.37
C LEU A 52 -3.03 10.84 13.08
N TYR A 53 -2.93 9.52 13.24
CA TYR A 53 -4.03 8.60 13.00
C TYR A 53 -5.22 8.89 13.92
N ALA A 54 -4.96 9.16 15.20
CA ALA A 54 -5.99 9.53 16.17
C ALA A 54 -6.72 10.83 15.81
N GLU A 55 -6.01 11.86 15.30
CA GLU A 55 -6.64 13.11 14.83
C GLU A 55 -7.53 12.85 13.61
N LEU A 56 -7.02 12.12 12.61
CA LEU A 56 -7.81 11.76 11.42
C LEU A 56 -9.11 11.03 11.78
N HIS A 57 -9.04 10.11 12.74
CA HIS A 57 -10.21 9.36 13.20
C HIS A 57 -11.16 10.22 14.04
N ARG A 58 -10.62 11.04 14.96
CA ARG A 58 -11.41 11.94 15.83
C ARG A 58 -12.19 12.96 15.00
N GLU A 59 -11.61 13.43 13.91
CA GLU A 59 -12.20 14.45 13.03
C GLU A 59 -12.95 13.86 11.83
N ASN A 60 -13.00 12.52 11.73
CA ASN A 60 -13.68 11.80 10.67
C ASN A 60 -13.22 12.25 9.26
N LEU A 61 -11.90 12.38 9.09
CA LEU A 61 -11.26 12.86 7.86
C LEU A 61 -10.84 11.73 6.91
N ILE A 62 -10.84 10.48 7.39
CA ILE A 62 -10.49 9.31 6.58
C ILE A 62 -11.58 9.08 5.54
N THR A 63 -11.17 9.08 4.27
CA THR A 63 -12.08 8.88 3.13
C THR A 63 -12.03 7.46 2.58
N HIS A 64 -10.84 6.85 2.58
CA HIS A 64 -10.63 5.51 2.03
C HIS A 64 -9.51 4.77 2.75
N GLN A 65 -9.58 3.45 2.71
CA GLN A 65 -8.55 2.54 3.18
C GLN A 65 -8.41 1.39 2.18
N PHE A 66 -7.21 1.21 1.63
CA PHE A 66 -6.92 0.19 0.62
C PHE A 66 -5.60 -0.52 0.88
N GLY A 67 -5.44 -1.72 0.31
CA GLY A 67 -4.12 -2.34 0.22
C GLY A 67 -3.19 -1.43 -0.57
N GLY A 68 -2.10 -1.01 0.06
CA GLY A 68 -1.11 -0.10 -0.52
C GLY A 68 0.17 -0.83 -0.92
N GLY A 69 1.25 -0.06 -0.99
CA GLY A 69 2.57 -0.57 -1.34
C GLY A 69 2.87 -0.45 -2.83
N THR A 70 4.07 0.04 -3.15
CA THR A 70 4.45 0.35 -4.53
C THR A 70 4.50 -0.89 -5.40
N VAL A 71 5.13 -1.96 -4.92
CA VAL A 71 5.27 -3.22 -5.65
C VAL A 71 3.98 -4.02 -5.57
N GLY A 72 3.26 -4.00 -4.43
CA GLY A 72 1.93 -4.58 -4.29
C GLY A 72 0.95 -4.06 -5.34
N ASN A 73 0.85 -2.74 -5.48
CA ASN A 73 0.04 -2.10 -6.52
C ASN A 73 0.51 -2.45 -7.94
N THR A 74 1.82 -2.56 -8.17
CA THR A 74 2.37 -2.97 -9.48
C THR A 74 1.98 -4.40 -9.83
N LEU A 75 2.10 -5.34 -8.88
CA LEU A 75 1.73 -6.74 -9.07
C LEU A 75 0.21 -6.91 -9.23
N HIS A 76 -0.59 -6.16 -8.46
CA HIS A 76 -2.03 -6.11 -8.62
C HIS A 76 -2.41 -5.69 -10.04
N ASN A 77 -1.85 -4.58 -10.54
CA ASN A 77 -2.09 -4.10 -11.89
C ASN A 77 -1.64 -5.09 -12.96
N TYR A 78 -0.48 -5.74 -12.77
CA TYR A 78 -0.04 -6.81 -13.68
C TYR A 78 -1.07 -7.93 -13.75
N SER A 79 -1.51 -8.45 -12.60
CA SER A 79 -2.45 -9.57 -12.57
C SER A 79 -3.82 -9.20 -13.15
N VAL A 80 -4.30 -7.97 -12.95
CA VAL A 80 -5.54 -7.48 -13.57
C VAL A 80 -5.40 -7.34 -15.08
N LEU A 81 -4.28 -6.81 -15.58
CA LEU A 81 -4.09 -6.52 -17.00
C LEU A 81 -3.73 -7.78 -17.82
N ALA A 82 -2.95 -8.69 -17.25
CA ALA A 82 -2.51 -9.90 -17.93
C ALA A 82 -3.47 -11.08 -17.74
N ASP A 83 -4.43 -10.98 -16.80
CA ASP A 83 -5.24 -12.09 -16.31
C ASP A 83 -4.37 -13.30 -15.93
N ASP A 84 -3.22 -13.02 -15.29
CA ASP A 84 -2.20 -14.01 -14.95
C ASP A 84 -1.63 -13.80 -13.54
N ARG A 85 -0.99 -14.83 -13.01
CA ARG A 85 -0.50 -14.89 -11.63
C ARG A 85 0.71 -13.99 -11.42
N SER A 86 0.67 -13.24 -10.32
CA SER A 86 1.84 -12.66 -9.66
C SER A 86 2.04 -13.24 -8.25
N VAL A 87 3.25 -13.13 -7.70
CA VAL A 87 3.57 -13.52 -6.33
C VAL A 87 4.19 -12.33 -5.60
N LEU A 88 3.58 -11.93 -4.49
CA LEU A 88 4.13 -10.91 -3.59
C LEU A 88 4.80 -11.58 -2.40
N LEU A 89 6.06 -11.20 -2.14
CA LEU A 89 6.79 -11.57 -0.93
C LEU A 89 6.80 -10.36 0.01
N GLY A 90 6.40 -10.58 1.26
CA GLY A 90 6.33 -9.53 2.29
C GLY A 90 6.04 -10.12 3.66
N VAL A 91 5.89 -9.26 4.65
CA VAL A 91 5.52 -9.63 6.02
C VAL A 91 4.02 -9.44 6.23
N MET A 92 3.37 -10.34 6.96
CA MET A 92 1.97 -10.20 7.31
C MET A 92 1.77 -10.55 8.79
N CYS A 93 1.17 -9.63 9.54
CA CYS A 93 0.82 -9.85 10.93
C CYS A 93 -0.41 -10.77 11.03
N LYS A 94 -0.52 -11.56 12.10
CA LYS A 94 -1.65 -12.47 12.35
C LYS A 94 -3.01 -11.75 12.41
N ASN A 95 -3.01 -10.47 12.75
CA ASN A 95 -4.20 -9.62 12.80
C ASN A 95 -4.31 -8.79 11.52
N GLY A 96 -4.25 -9.44 10.36
CA GLY A 96 -4.55 -8.76 9.09
C GLY A 96 -5.91 -8.08 9.20
N PHE A 97 -5.93 -6.76 9.00
CA PHE A 97 -7.08 -5.85 8.97
C PHE A 97 -8.46 -6.50 9.20
N VAL A 98 -8.90 -6.48 10.47
CA VAL A 98 -10.31 -6.58 10.86
C VAL A 98 -10.54 -5.57 11.99
N GLU A 99 -11.07 -4.40 11.64
CA GLU A 99 -12.33 -3.85 12.16
C GLU A 99 -12.94 -2.92 11.11
#